data_AF-A0A239XBC9-F1
#
_entry.id   AF-A0A239XBC9-F1
#
_cell.length_a   1.000
_cell.length_b   1.000
_cell.length_c   1.000
_cell.angle_alpha   90.00
_cell.angle_beta   90.00
_cell.angle_gamma   90.00
#
_symmetry.space_group_name_H-M   'P 1'
#
loop_
_entity.id
_entity.type
_entity.pdbx_description
1 polymer ?
#
loop_
_entity_poly.entity_id
_entity_poly.type
_entity_poly.pdbx_seq_one_letter_code
_entity_poly.pdbx_strand_id
1 'polypeptide(L)' 'MKLILIILTLIGVLLISLSMYFVPYFERYKSLELPFFIVGVFLLLVVLLLLTKFVKLF' A
#
# COMPACT_ATOMS: atom_id res chain seq x y z
N MET A 1 -12.73 -10.33 9.42
CA MET A 1 -11.49 -10.46 8.62
C MET A 1 -11.57 -9.80 7.24
N LYS A 2 -12.63 -10.01 6.45
CA LYS A 2 -12.76 -9.38 5.11
C LYS A 2 -12.69 -7.84 5.12
N LEU A 3 -13.32 -7.18 6.11
CA LEU A 3 -13.33 -5.72 6.21
C LEU A 3 -11.95 -5.11 6.50
N ILE A 4 -11.14 -5.80 7.32
CA ILE A 4 -9.76 -5.38 7.63
C ILE A 4 -8.88 -5.46 6.38
N LEU A 5 -9.00 -6.53 5.59
CA LEU A 5 -8.28 -6.66 4.32
C LEU A 5 -8.65 -5.53 3.35
N ILE A 6 -9.93 -5.19 3.25
CA ILE A 6 -10.41 -4.08 2.39
C ILE A 6 -9.82 -2.74 2.85
N ILE A 7 -9.84 -2.47 4.16
CA ILE A 7 -9.25 -1.25 4.73
C ILE A 7 -7.74 -1.20 4.47
N LEU A 8 -7.04 -2.32 4.63
CA LEU A 8 -5.60 -2.40 4.41
C LEU A 8 -5.22 -2.21 2.93
N THR A 9 -6.02 -2.74 2.00
CA THR A 9 -5.89 -2.47 0.56
C THR A 9 -6.09 -0.98 0.27
N LEU A 10 -7.15 -0.37 0.81
CA LEU A 10 -7.43 1.06 0.64
C LEU A 10 -6.27 1.92 1.13
N ILE A 11 -5.70 1.61 2.29
CA ILE A 11 -4.53 2.29 2.85
C ILE A 11 -3.32 2.13 1.93
N GLY A 12 -3.05 0.93 1.41
CA GLY A 12 -1.95 0.68 0.50
C GLY A 12 -2.06 1.47 -0.80
N VAL A 13 -3.25 1.51 -1.40
CA VAL A 13 -3.54 2.28 -2.61
C VAL A 13 -3.40 3.79 -2.36
N LEU A 14 -3.86 4.27 -1.20
CA LEU A 14 -3.70 5.66 -0.79
C LEU A 14 -2.23 6.04 -0.62
N LEU A 15 -1.41 5.19 0.00
CA LEU A 15 0.03 5.41 0.17
C LEU A 15 0.75 5.55 -1.18
N ILE A 16 0.45 4.65 -2.12
CA ILE A 16 1.05 4.69 -3.47
C ILE A 16 0.59 5.94 -4.21
N SER A 17 -0.71 6.28 -4.13
CA SER A 17 -1.27 7.47 -4.75
C SER A 17 -0.64 8.75 -4.20
N LEU A 18 -0.52 8.87 -2.87
CA LEU A 18 0.17 9.99 -2.23
C LEU A 18 1.62 10.08 -2.68
N SER A 19 2.31 8.94 -2.77
CA SER A 19 3.70 8.90 -3.23
C SER A 19 3.88 9.34 -4.67
N MET A 20 2.96 9.03 -5.59
CA MET A 20 3.08 9.38 -7.01
C MET A 20 2.54 10.78 -7.33
N TYR A 21 1.49 11.21 -6.64
CA TYR A 21 0.77 12.43 -7.00
C TYR A 21 1.02 13.59 -6.03
N PHE A 22 1.45 13.33 -4.79
CA PHE A 22 1.55 14.36 -3.75
C PHE A 22 3.00 14.61 -3.32
N VAL A 23 3.76 13.56 -3.00
CA VAL A 23 5.15 13.68 -2.55
C VAL A 23 6.09 14.35 -3.59
N PRO A 24 6.05 14.03 -4.90
CA PRO A 24 6.88 14.71 -5.91
C PRO A 24 6.65 16.22 -6.03
N TYR A 25 5.46 16.70 -5.64
CA TYR A 25 5.14 18.12 -5.68
C TYR A 25 5.77 18.92 -4.54
N PHE A 26 6.24 18.25 -3.49
CA PHE A 26 6.91 18.89 -2.38
C PHE A 26 8.41 18.56 -2.42
N GLU A 27 9.24 19.50 -2.88
CA GLU A 27 10.70 19.35 -2.91
C GLU A 27 11.31 18.94 -1.57
N ARG A 28 10.71 19.38 -0.45
CA ARG A 28 11.12 19.00 0.91
C ARG A 28 10.96 17.50 1.20
N TYR A 29 9.98 16.85 0.58
CA TYR A 29 9.64 15.44 0.81
C TYR A 29 10.05 14.53 -0.36
N LYS A 30 10.74 15.07 -1.37
CA LYS A 30 11.20 14.35 -2.55
C LYS A 30 11.99 13.06 -2.24
N SER A 31 12.79 13.09 -1.18
CA SER A 31 13.53 11.91 -0.71
C SER A 31 12.65 10.80 -0.12
N LEU A 32 11.41 11.11 0.24
CA LEU A 32 10.44 10.18 0.81
C LEU A 32 9.56 9.51 -0.25
N GLU A 33 9.64 9.92 -1.51
CA GLU A 33 8.86 9.31 -2.60
C GLU A 33 9.11 7.80 -2.68
N LEU A 34 10.36 7.39 -2.87
CA LEU A 34 10.73 5.98 -2.95
C LEU A 34 10.34 5.18 -1.69
N PRO A 35 10.65 5.65 -0.46
CA PRO A 35 10.21 4.99 0.76
C PRO A 35 8.69 4.78 0.85
N PHE A 36 7.89 5.81 0.58
CA PHE A 36 6.43 5.70 0.67
C PHE A 36 5.87 4.76 -0.39
N PHE A 37 6.41 4.82 -1.62
CA PHE A 37 6.06 3.90 -2.69
C PHE A 37 6.36 2.44 -2.32
N ILE A 38 7.57 2.17 -1.82
CA ILE A 38 8.00 0.82 -1.41
C ILE A 38 7.10 0.29 -0.29
N VAL A 39 6.82 1.10 0.73
CA VAL A 39 5.93 0.71 1.83
C VAL A 39 4.52 0.39 1.33
N GLY A 40 3.97 1.22 0.43
CA GLY A 40 2.66 1.00 -0.16
C GLY A 40 2.57 -0.31 -0.97
N VAL A 41 3.57 -0.56 -1.82
CA VAL A 41 3.65 -1.80 -2.61
C VAL A 41 3.82 -3.03 -1.71
N PHE A 42 4.67 -2.94 -0.69
CA PHE A 42 4.89 -4.03 0.25
C PHE A 42 3.63 -4.35 1.06
N LEU A 43 2.88 -3.32 1.48
CA LEU A 43 1.60 -3.50 2.16
C LEU A 43 0.60 -4.26 1.27
N LEU A 44 0.49 -3.91 -0.01
CA LEU A 44 -0.39 -4.59 -0.96
C LEU A 44 0.05 -6.04 -1.23
N LEU A 45 1.35 -6.30 -1.33
CA LEU A 45 1.89 -7.66 -1.46
C LEU A 45 1.53 -8.53 -0.25
N VAL A 46 1.69 -8.01 0.97
CA VAL A 46 1.33 -8.71 2.20
C VAL A 46 -0.18 -8.99 2.24
N VAL A 47 -1.01 -8.01 1.87
CA VAL A 47 -2.46 -8.18 1.77
C VAL A 47 -2.83 -9.26 0.76
N LEU A 48 -2.18 -9.26 -0.41
CA LEU A 48 -2.42 -10.25 -1.46
C LEU A 48 -2.05 -11.66 -1.00
N LEU A 49 -0.89 -11.83 -0.34
CA LEU A 49 -0.47 -13.11 0.23
C LEU A 49 -1.43 -13.60 1.31
N LEU A 50 -1.90 -12.69 2.17
CA LEU A 50 -2.92 -13.02 3.17
C LEU A 50 -4.18 -13.50 2.48
N LEU A 51 -4.66 -12.77 1.47
CA LEU A 51 -5.86 -13.11 0.72
C LEU A 51 -5.73 -14.49 0.05
N THR A 52 -4.59 -14.78 -0.59
CA THR A 52 -4.34 -16.10 -1.20
C THR A 52 -4.28 -17.21 -0.17
N LYS A 53 -3.66 -17.00 1.00
CA LYS A 53 -3.68 -17.99 2.09
C LYS A 53 -5.10 -18.23 2.60
N PHE A 54 -5.90 -17.18 2.77
CA PHE A 54 -7.31 -17.31 3.19
C PHE A 54 -8.16 -18.03 2.15
N VAL A 55 -7.93 -17.81 0.86
CA VAL A 55 -8.65 -18.48 -0.23
C VAL A 55 -8.22 -19.94 -0.39
N LYS A 56 -6.95 -20.30 -0.12
CA LYS A 56 -6.48 -21.69 -0.15
C LYS A 56 -6.89 -22.52 1.07
N LEU A 57 -7.33 -21.88 2.16
CA LEU A 57 -7.71 -22.55 3.41
C LEU A 57 -9.21 -22.88 3.48
N PHE A 58 -9.97 -22.55 2.44
CA PHE A 58 -11.43 -22.77 2.32
C PHE A 58 -11.70 -23.71 1.15
#